data_AF-A0A7S0QHC2-F1
#
_entry.id   AF-A0A7S0QHC2-F1
#
_cell.length_a   1.000
_cell.length_b   1.000
_cell.length_c   1.000
_cell.angle_alpha   90.00
_cell.angle_beta   90.00
_cell.angle_gamma   90.00
#
_symmetry.space_group_name_H-M   'P 1'
#
loop_
_entity.id
_entity.type
_entity.pdbx_description
1 polymer ?
#
loop_
_entity_poly.entity_id
_entity_poly.type
_entity_poly.pdbx_seq_one_letter_code
_entity_poly.pdbx_strand_id
1 'polypeptide(L)'
;VLASCGMGHIKFWTLVGDNQLRARKGVYGQEGVQQTLLCAAFTDAGLALTGAQSGDILLWKGAALEWQFERAHAGPVNALATYPDGFVSGGKDGRVRLWSGLDPVKVFDFSSTAVSSAVPTRIRSACWRDGLVLVGTMSNEIFE
;
A
#
# COMPACT_ATOMS: atom_id res chain seq x y z
N VAL A 1 -15.35 8.07 -1.97
CA VAL A 1 -14.49 8.54 -0.86
C VAL A 1 -13.09 8.74 -1.43
N LEU A 2 -12.37 9.77 -0.99
CA LEU A 2 -10.97 9.98 -1.37
C LEU A 2 -10.09 9.85 -0.13
N ALA A 3 -8.83 9.48 -0.32
CA ALA A 3 -7.80 9.58 0.71
C ALA A 3 -6.61 10.38 0.16
N SER A 4 -5.94 11.13 1.03
CA SER A 4 -4.62 11.67 0.74
C SER A 4 -3.71 11.45 1.93
N CYS A 5 -2.46 11.09 1.67
CA CYS A 5 -1.49 10.69 2.67
C CYS A 5 -0.08 11.18 2.33
N GLY A 6 0.80 11.25 3.33
CA GLY A 6 2.17 11.77 3.16
C GLY A 6 2.90 11.92 4.49
N MET A 7 3.92 12.77 4.51
CA MET A 7 4.66 13.12 5.73
C MET A 7 3.74 13.84 6.72
N GLY A 8 3.47 13.20 7.85
CA GLY A 8 2.57 13.72 8.89
C GLY A 8 1.13 13.96 8.44
N HIS A 9 0.72 13.35 7.34
CA HIS A 9 -0.57 13.62 6.69
C HIS A 9 -1.31 12.32 6.39
N ILE A 10 -2.54 12.24 6.86
CA ILE A 10 -3.55 11.30 6.41
C ILE A 10 -4.93 11.94 6.61
N LYS A 11 -5.69 12.08 5.52
CA LYS A 11 -7.06 12.58 5.56
C LYS A 11 -7.94 11.77 4.63
N PHE A 12 -9.17 11.56 5.08
CA PHE A 12 -10.26 10.95 4.34
C PHE A 12 -11.27 12.02 3.98
N TRP A 13 -11.71 12.02 2.73
CA TRP A 13 -12.54 13.06 2.16
C TRP A 13 -13.84 12.47 1.62
N THR A 14 -14.95 13.10 2.00
CA THR A 14 -16.28 12.78 1.48
C THR A 14 -16.78 13.95 0.65
N LEU A 15 -17.28 13.67 -0.55
CA LEU A 15 -18.00 14.66 -1.34
C LEU A 15 -19.35 14.93 -0.67
N VAL A 16 -19.63 16.20 -0.40
CA VAL A 16 -20.86 16.68 0.22
C VAL A 16 -21.46 17.73 -0.72
N GLY A 17 -22.74 17.58 -1.06
CA GLY A 17 -23.37 18.37 -2.13
C GLY A 17 -22.67 18.16 -3.48
N ASP A 18 -22.71 19.19 -4.32
CA ASP A 18 -22.27 19.04 -5.72
C ASP A 18 -20.76 19.26 -5.93
N ASN A 19 -20.05 19.92 -5.00
CA ASN A 19 -18.62 20.24 -5.20
C ASN A 19 -17.84 20.58 -3.92
N GLN A 20 -18.19 20.02 -2.76
CA GLN A 20 -17.45 20.27 -1.52
C GLN A 20 -16.85 19.00 -0.93
N LEU A 21 -15.58 19.06 -0.53
CA LEU A 21 -14.92 17.96 0.16
C LEU A 21 -14.86 18.23 1.66
N ARG A 22 -15.49 17.35 2.44
CA ARG A 22 -15.38 17.36 3.91
C ARG A 22 -14.24 16.45 4.35
N ALA A 23 -13.26 17.02 5.05
CA ALA A 23 -12.09 16.29 5.54
C ALA A 23 -12.32 15.66 6.92
N ARG A 24 -11.76 14.46 7.11
CA ARG A 24 -11.60 13.79 8.41
C ARG A 24 -10.14 13.36 8.56
N LYS A 25 -9.47 13.79 9.63
CA LYS A 25 -8.08 13.39 9.91
C LYS A 25 -8.05 11.92 10.33
N GLY A 26 -7.07 11.16 9.84
CA GLY A 26 -6.82 9.80 10.31
C GLY A 26 -6.43 9.78 11.79
N VAL A 27 -7.00 8.83 12.53
CA VAL A 27 -6.81 8.65 13.98
C VAL A 27 -6.18 7.28 14.19
N TYR A 28 -4.97 7.27 14.74
CA TYR A 28 -4.15 6.06 14.94
C TYR A 28 -4.54 5.27 16.21
N GLY A 29 -5.43 5.78 17.05
CA GLY A 29 -5.76 5.16 18.34
C GLY A 29 -4.69 5.40 19.41
N GLN A 30 -4.73 4.64 20.50
CA GLN A 30 -3.79 4.82 21.62
C GLN A 30 -2.40 4.23 21.34
N GLU A 31 -2.36 3.09 20.66
CA GLU A 31 -1.11 2.36 20.36
C GLU A 31 -0.51 2.70 18.99
N GLY A 32 -1.29 3.33 18.10
CA GLY A 32 -0.84 3.61 16.75
C GLY A 32 0.06 4.83 16.68
N VAL A 33 1.21 4.68 16.03
CA VAL A 33 2.18 5.76 15.83
C VAL A 33 1.96 6.42 14.48
N GLN A 34 2.03 7.75 14.42
CA GLN A 34 1.95 8.47 13.16
C GLN A 34 3.16 8.15 12.28
N GLN A 35 2.92 7.70 11.04
CA GLN A 35 3.97 7.32 10.10
C GLN A 35 3.98 8.19 8.85
N THR A 36 5.10 8.17 8.12
CA THR A 36 5.15 8.73 6.75
C THR A 36 4.55 7.70 5.80
N LEU A 37 3.44 8.06 5.16
CA LEU A 37 2.70 7.19 4.25
C LEU A 37 3.06 7.52 2.80
N LEU A 38 3.31 6.50 1.99
CA LEU A 38 3.89 6.62 0.65
C LEU A 38 2.92 6.24 -0.48
N CYS A 39 1.97 5.37 -0.19
CA CYS A 39 0.95 4.92 -1.14
C CYS A 39 -0.37 4.62 -0.42
N ALA A 40 -1.46 4.60 -1.18
CA ALA A 40 -2.78 4.27 -0.67
C ALA A 40 -3.61 3.52 -1.73
N ALA A 41 -4.51 2.65 -1.27
CA ALA A 41 -5.50 1.95 -2.11
C ALA A 41 -6.81 1.76 -1.33
N PHE A 42 -7.91 1.48 -2.03
CA PHE A 42 -9.20 1.16 -1.42
C PHE A 42 -9.64 -0.24 -1.80
N THR A 43 -10.16 -0.99 -0.84
CA THR A 43 -10.82 -2.27 -1.09
C THR A 43 -12.25 -2.05 -1.58
N ASP A 44 -12.85 -3.06 -2.20
CA ASP A 44 -14.26 -3.02 -2.63
C ASP A 44 -15.22 -2.86 -1.44
N ALA A 45 -14.80 -3.29 -0.25
CA ALA A 45 -15.52 -3.09 1.01
C ALA A 45 -15.42 -1.65 1.56
N GLY A 46 -14.71 -0.75 0.88
CA GLY A 46 -14.55 0.65 1.28
C GLY A 46 -13.53 0.89 2.41
N LEU A 47 -12.71 -0.10 2.73
CA LEU A 47 -11.56 0.08 3.63
C LEU A 47 -10.40 0.71 2.85
N ALA A 48 -9.61 1.54 3.52
CA ALA A 48 -8.40 2.09 2.91
C ALA A 48 -7.17 1.34 3.43
N LEU A 49 -6.21 1.12 2.55
CA LEU A 49 -4.88 0.62 2.87
C LEU A 49 -3.87 1.73 2.61
N THR A 50 -2.87 1.88 3.47
CA THR A 50 -1.74 2.78 3.23
C THR A 50 -0.42 2.10 3.53
N GLY A 51 0.55 2.25 2.64
CA GLY A 51 1.91 1.73 2.83
C GLY A 51 2.81 2.78 3.47
N ALA A 52 3.62 2.39 4.45
CA ALA A 52 4.47 3.29 5.21
C ALA A 52 5.95 3.21 4.82
N GLN A 53 6.68 4.28 5.12
CA GLN A 53 8.14 4.33 4.99
C GLN A 53 8.86 3.32 5.90
N SER A 54 8.25 2.93 7.03
CA SER A 54 8.76 1.92 7.96
C SER A 54 8.74 0.49 7.39
N GLY A 55 7.91 0.25 6.37
CA GLY A 55 7.61 -1.10 5.88
C GLY A 55 6.29 -1.67 6.39
N ASP A 56 5.55 -0.92 7.19
CA ASP A 56 4.22 -1.31 7.66
C ASP A 56 3.14 -1.03 6.62
N ILE A 57 2.03 -1.75 6.74
CA ILE A 57 0.78 -1.47 6.01
C ILE A 57 -0.31 -1.20 7.03
N LEU A 58 -1.07 -0.12 6.85
CA LEU A 58 -2.12 0.28 7.76
C LEU A 58 -3.48 0.12 7.07
N LEU A 59 -4.42 -0.49 7.76
CA LEU A 59 -5.80 -0.69 7.32
C LEU A 59 -6.71 0.28 8.10
N TRP A 60 -7.50 1.04 7.37
CA TRP A 60 -8.35 2.09 7.91
C TRP A 60 -9.82 1.78 7.64
N LYS A 61 -10.64 1.94 8.67
CA LYS A 61 -12.09 1.94 8.57
C LYS A 61 -12.61 3.37 8.70
N GLY A 62 -12.92 3.97 7.56
CA GLY A 62 -13.15 5.41 7.50
C GLY A 62 -11.88 6.17 7.89
N ALA A 63 -11.92 6.91 9.00
CA ALA A 63 -10.76 7.67 9.49
C ALA A 63 -10.07 7.03 10.71
N ALA A 64 -10.54 5.88 11.18
CA ALA A 64 -9.92 5.17 12.30
C ALA A 64 -8.97 4.10 11.77
N LEU A 65 -7.79 3.98 12.39
CA LEU A 65 -6.90 2.85 12.19
C LEU A 65 -7.56 1.60 12.77
N GLU A 66 -7.79 0.61 11.93
CA GLU A 66 -8.42 -0.66 12.31
C GLU A 66 -7.36 -1.74 12.58
N TRP A 67 -6.30 -1.77 11.75
CA TRP A 67 -5.25 -2.78 11.84
C TRP A 67 -3.92 -2.27 11.30
N GLN A 68 -2.82 -2.84 11.77
CA GLN A 68 -1.47 -2.59 11.28
C GLN A 68 -0.76 -3.92 11.01
N PHE A 69 -0.33 -4.11 9.76
CA PHE A 69 0.56 -5.20 9.36
C PHE A 69 2.00 -4.74 9.60
N GLU A 70 2.51 -5.07 10.77
CA GLU A 70 3.86 -4.68 11.19
C GLU A 70 4.93 -5.39 10.35
N ARG A 71 5.93 -4.62 9.90
CA ARG A 71 7.08 -5.13 9.13
C ARG A 71 6.66 -5.98 7.93
N ALA A 72 5.58 -5.59 7.26
CA ALA A 72 5.08 -6.25 6.06
C ALA A 72 6.16 -6.32 4.96
N HIS A 73 7.02 -5.31 4.86
CA HIS A 73 8.21 -5.29 4.01
C HIS A 73 9.47 -4.88 4.80
N ALA A 74 10.64 -5.32 4.34
CA ALA A 74 11.92 -4.86 4.86
C ALA A 74 12.28 -3.48 4.27
N GLY A 75 11.56 -2.45 4.71
CA GLY A 75 11.67 -1.06 4.26
C GLY A 75 10.43 -0.56 3.51
N PRO A 76 10.47 0.66 2.94
CA PRO A 76 9.33 1.38 2.39
C PRO A 76 8.38 0.53 1.52
N VAL A 77 7.08 0.58 1.84
CA VAL A 77 6.01 0.05 0.99
C VAL A 77 5.63 1.14 -0.01
N ASN A 78 6.01 0.95 -1.28
CA ASN A 78 5.84 1.97 -2.32
C ASN A 78 4.60 1.73 -3.17
N ALA A 79 4.06 0.51 -3.16
CA ALA A 79 2.97 0.11 -4.04
C ALA A 79 1.92 -0.71 -3.28
N LEU A 80 0.65 -0.39 -3.54
CA LEU A 80 -0.51 -1.15 -3.10
C LEU A 80 -1.49 -1.25 -4.26
N ALA A 81 -2.09 -2.43 -4.43
CA ALA A 81 -3.23 -2.66 -5.32
C ALA A 81 -4.22 -3.57 -4.63
N THR A 82 -5.51 -3.42 -4.89
CA THR A 82 -6.57 -4.25 -4.29
C THR A 82 -7.18 -5.18 -5.33
N TYR A 83 -7.70 -6.30 -4.86
CA TYR A 83 -8.42 -7.27 -5.68
C TYR A 83 -9.56 -7.89 -4.84
N PRO A 84 -10.51 -8.64 -5.44
CA PRO A 84 -11.73 -9.05 -4.74
C PRO A 84 -11.51 -9.75 -3.39
N ASP A 85 -10.48 -10.59 -3.29
CA ASP A 85 -10.21 -11.41 -2.09
C ASP A 85 -9.05 -10.88 -1.23
N GLY A 86 -8.57 -9.65 -1.50
CA GLY A 86 -7.48 -9.07 -0.70
C GLY A 86 -6.73 -7.90 -1.36
N PHE A 87 -5.41 -7.88 -1.14
CA PHE A 87 -4.56 -6.84 -1.70
C PHE A 87 -3.15 -7.34 -2.03
N VAL A 88 -2.44 -6.54 -2.81
CA VAL A 88 -1.04 -6.71 -3.20
C VAL A 88 -0.24 -5.57 -2.61
N SER A 89 0.95 -5.86 -2.10
CA SER A 89 1.91 -4.84 -1.67
C SER A 89 3.29 -5.05 -2.30
N GLY A 90 3.96 -3.95 -2.61
CA GLY A 90 5.32 -3.94 -3.17
C GLY A 90 6.22 -2.96 -2.42
N GLY A 91 7.46 -3.37 -2.14
CA GLY A 91 8.36 -2.59 -1.30
C GLY A 91 9.79 -2.44 -1.80
N LYS A 92 10.59 -1.72 -1.00
CA LYS A 92 12.03 -1.51 -1.20
C LYS A 92 12.83 -2.82 -1.13
N ASP A 93 12.29 -3.83 -0.46
CA ASP A 93 12.87 -5.17 -0.36
C ASP A 93 12.83 -5.97 -1.67
N GLY A 94 12.29 -5.39 -2.75
CA GLY A 94 12.22 -6.04 -4.06
C GLY A 94 11.17 -7.15 -4.10
N ARG A 95 10.28 -7.22 -3.11
CA ARG A 95 9.25 -8.26 -3.03
C ARG A 95 7.88 -7.69 -3.33
N VAL A 96 7.06 -8.53 -3.95
CA VAL A 96 5.61 -8.34 -4.05
C VAL A 96 4.94 -9.40 -3.20
N ARG A 97 3.99 -9.00 -2.35
CA ARG A 97 3.24 -9.89 -1.48
C ARG A 97 1.76 -9.83 -1.84
N LEU A 98 1.14 -11.00 -1.98
CA LEU A 98 -0.29 -11.17 -2.16
C LEU A 98 -0.89 -11.53 -0.80
N TRP A 99 -1.93 -10.84 -0.37
CA TRP A 99 -2.51 -10.94 0.96
C TRP A 99 -3.97 -11.38 0.88
N SER A 100 -4.32 -12.39 1.66
CA SER A 100 -5.72 -12.77 1.92
C SER A 100 -5.84 -13.12 3.40
N GLY A 101 -6.02 -12.09 4.23
CA GLY A 101 -5.98 -12.21 5.69
C GLY A 101 -4.78 -11.49 6.31
N LEU A 102 -4.31 -12.01 7.45
CA LEU A 102 -3.24 -11.41 8.25
C LEU A 102 -1.84 -11.68 7.69
N ASP A 103 -1.68 -12.80 6.98
CA ASP A 103 -0.42 -13.25 6.42
C ASP A 103 -0.47 -13.23 4.88
N PRO A 104 0.69 -13.04 4.22
CA PRO A 104 0.74 -13.11 2.77
C PRO A 104 0.54 -14.56 2.30
N VAL A 105 -0.40 -14.76 1.39
CA VAL A 105 -0.65 -16.06 0.76
C VAL A 105 0.39 -16.41 -0.31
N LYS A 106 1.05 -15.41 -0.88
CA LYS A 106 2.12 -15.60 -1.86
C LYS A 106 3.13 -14.46 -1.80
N VAL A 107 4.40 -14.80 -2.02
CA VAL A 107 5.49 -13.83 -2.11
C VAL A 107 6.24 -14.07 -3.42
N PHE A 108 6.42 -12.99 -4.19
CA PHE A 108 7.21 -12.96 -5.41
C PHE A 108 8.47 -12.14 -5.14
N ASP A 109 9.64 -12.74 -5.38
CA ASP A 109 10.93 -12.11 -5.11
C ASP A 109 11.56 -11.64 -6.43
N PHE A 110 11.65 -10.32 -6.59
CA PHE A 110 12.28 -9.66 -7.73
C PHE A 110 13.66 -9.10 -7.36
N SER A 111 14.18 -9.35 -6.15
CA SER A 111 15.44 -8.75 -5.69
C SER A 111 16.65 -9.12 -6.55
N SER A 112 16.58 -10.23 -7.28
CA SER A 112 17.63 -10.75 -8.17
C SER A 112 17.32 -10.62 -9.67
N THR A 113 16.19 -10.01 -10.05
CA THR A 113 15.79 -9.92 -11.48
C THR A 113 16.45 -8.78 -12.24
N ALA A 114 17.14 -7.85 -11.56
CA ALA A 114 17.76 -6.69 -12.20
C ALA A 114 18.89 -7.10 -13.17
N VAL A 115 18.76 -6.68 -14.43
CA VAL A 115 19.76 -6.91 -15.50
C VAL A 115 21.11 -6.23 -15.20
N SER A 116 21.14 -5.18 -14.37
CA SER A 116 22.37 -4.53 -13.90
C SER A 116 22.56 -4.72 -12.39
N SER A 117 23.46 -5.64 -12.04
CA SER A 117 23.67 -6.25 -10.71
C SER A 117 24.24 -5.35 -9.59
N ALA A 118 24.10 -4.03 -9.66
CA ALA A 118 24.71 -3.12 -8.66
C ALA A 118 23.74 -2.63 -7.57
N VAL A 119 22.43 -2.66 -7.82
CA VAL A 119 21.42 -2.16 -6.87
C VAL A 119 20.27 -3.17 -6.78
N PRO A 120 19.86 -3.60 -5.57
CA PRO A 120 18.70 -4.48 -5.40
C PRO A 120 17.45 -3.85 -6.01
N THR A 121 16.67 -4.64 -6.75
CA THR A 121 15.39 -4.23 -7.33
C THR A 121 14.47 -3.68 -6.25
N ARG A 122 13.75 -2.60 -6.57
CA ARG A 122 12.70 -2.04 -5.70
C ARG A 122 11.40 -2.02 -6.48
N ILE A 123 10.32 -2.42 -5.83
CA ILE A 123 8.99 -2.28 -6.43
C ILE A 123 8.56 -0.82 -6.34
N ARG A 124 8.07 -0.27 -7.46
CA ARG A 124 7.64 1.12 -7.59
C ARG A 124 6.16 1.27 -7.84
N SER A 125 5.56 0.32 -8.53
CA SER A 125 4.12 0.28 -8.79
C SER A 125 3.63 -1.16 -8.84
N ALA A 126 2.36 -1.33 -8.48
CA ALA A 126 1.63 -2.57 -8.62
C ALA A 126 0.22 -2.23 -9.10
N CYS A 127 -0.36 -3.07 -9.95
CA CYS A 127 -1.74 -2.97 -10.38
C CYS A 127 -2.32 -4.38 -10.49
N TRP A 128 -3.56 -4.55 -10.07
CA TRP A 128 -4.31 -5.79 -10.29
C TRP A 128 -5.26 -5.60 -11.46
N ARG A 129 -5.29 -6.56 -12.38
CA ARG A 129 -6.28 -6.59 -13.46
C ARG A 129 -6.48 -8.01 -13.98
N ASP A 130 -7.74 -8.44 -14.06
CA ASP A 130 -8.14 -9.69 -14.73
C ASP A 130 -7.35 -10.94 -14.28
N GLY A 131 -7.01 -11.02 -12.99
CA GLY A 131 -6.25 -12.15 -12.41
C GLY A 131 -4.73 -11.99 -12.46
N LEU A 132 -4.22 -10.91 -13.05
CA LEU A 132 -2.80 -10.62 -13.20
C LEU A 132 -2.36 -9.49 -12.26
N VAL A 133 -1.10 -9.57 -11.84
CA VAL A 133 -0.43 -8.50 -11.07
C VAL A 133 0.63 -7.89 -11.96
N LEU A 134 0.39 -6.67 -12.43
CA LEU A 134 1.40 -5.90 -13.14
C LEU A 134 2.32 -5.22 -12.13
N VAL A 135 3.63 -5.42 -12.27
CA VAL A 135 4.65 -4.91 -11.34
C VAL A 135 5.66 -4.05 -12.09
N GLY A 136 5.79 -2.78 -11.69
CA GLY A 136 6.81 -1.88 -12.19
C GLY A 136 7.98 -1.76 -11.20
N THR A 137 9.21 -1.87 -11.69
CA THR A 137 10.42 -1.78 -10.86
C THR A 137 11.16 -0.45 -11.02
N MET A 138 12.14 -0.20 -10.14
CA MET A 138 13.04 0.95 -10.27
C MET A 138 13.98 0.84 -11.49
N SER A 139 14.19 -0.36 -12.03
CA SER A 139 15.12 -0.62 -13.14
C SER A 139 14.42 -0.58 -14.50
N ASN A 140 13.24 0.05 -14.58
CA ASN A 140 12.41 0.20 -15.78
C ASN A 140 11.85 -1.13 -16.34
N GLU A 141 11.73 -2.16 -15.49
CA GLU A 141 11.11 -3.43 -15.89
C GLU A 141 9.61 -3.43 -15.55
N ILE A 142 8.84 -4.15 -16.36
CA ILE A 142 7.43 -4.47 -16.11
C ILE A 142 7.30 -5.99 -16.14
N PHE A 143 6.65 -6.55 -15.13
CA PHE A 143 6.31 -7.97 -15.02
C PHE A 143 4.80 -8.15 -14.94
N GLU A 144 4.28 -9.30 -15.38
CA GLU A 144 2.87 -9.72 -15.29
C GLU A 144 2.71 -11.11 -14.64
#